data_AF-A0A7V4UIT6-F1
#
_entry.id   AF-A0A7V4UIT6-F1
#
_cell.length_a   1.000
_cell.length_b   1.000
_cell.length_c   1.000
_cell.angle_alpha   90.00
_cell.angle_beta   90.00
_cell.angle_gamma   90.00
#
_symmetry.space_group_name_H-M   'P 1'
#
loop_
_entity.id
_entity.type
_entity.pdbx_description
1 polymer ?
#
loop_
_entity_poly.entity_id
_entity_poly.type
_entity_poly.pdbx_seq_one_letter_code
_entity_poly.pdbx_strand_id
1 'polypeptide(L)'
;MNNFFQKILALFFVPLLMGLFAAVSVLLLSENRLNYSIITENSLRTLFFLVLIEETIKLIVIFFWTKIFKEKVSDVFPFGFLFGLGFWLFEVGLISLRIDGQSIISWENFSLLYTLIVHISTTLLLAEASSKLISKNKHLAIFYFMLAVVFHFYYNYQAFIQ
;
A
#
# COMPACT_ATOMS: atom_id res chain seq x y z
N MET A 1 -13.46 28.53 -14.93
CA MET A 1 -12.34 27.59 -14.67
C MET A 1 -12.66 26.49 -13.63
N ASN A 2 -13.91 26.27 -13.18
CA ASN A 2 -14.14 25.40 -12.01
C ASN A 2 -14.31 23.89 -12.27
N ASN A 3 -15.01 23.43 -13.31
CA ASN A 3 -15.35 21.99 -13.40
C ASN A 3 -14.21 21.07 -13.89
N PHE A 4 -13.26 21.57 -14.69
CA PHE A 4 -12.17 20.75 -15.20
C PHE A 4 -11.07 20.55 -14.16
N PHE A 5 -10.66 21.63 -13.50
CA PHE A 5 -9.63 21.60 -12.46
C PHE A 5 -10.08 20.79 -11.23
N GLN A 6 -11.35 20.91 -10.83
CA GLN A 6 -11.93 20.11 -9.74
C GLN A 6 -11.95 18.61 -10.07
N LYS A 7 -12.22 18.23 -11.33
CA LYS A 7 -12.17 16.84 -11.77
C LYS A 7 -10.75 16.28 -11.75
N ILE A 8 -9.75 17.06 -12.20
CA ILE A 8 -8.35 16.64 -12.09
C ILE A 8 -7.94 16.46 -10.62
N LEU A 9 -8.32 17.40 -9.76
CA LEU A 9 -8.01 17.30 -8.33
C LEU A 9 -8.64 16.05 -7.69
N ALA A 10 -9.92 15.79 -7.95
CA ALA A 10 -10.65 14.68 -7.36
C ALA A 10 -10.22 13.31 -7.92
N LEU A 11 -9.91 13.21 -9.22
CA LEU A 11 -9.56 11.95 -9.88
C LEU A 11 -8.08 11.59 -9.73
N PHE A 12 -7.19 12.57 -9.58
CA PHE A 12 -5.74 12.32 -9.57
C PHE A 12 -5.08 12.61 -8.21
N PHE A 13 -5.40 13.74 -7.58
CA PHE A 13 -4.73 14.15 -6.34
C PHE A 13 -5.28 13.45 -5.10
N VAL A 14 -6.60 13.26 -5.02
CA VAL A 14 -7.21 12.62 -3.84
C VAL A 14 -6.73 11.17 -3.65
N PRO A 15 -6.71 10.30 -4.68
CA PRO A 15 -6.21 8.92 -4.51
C PRO A 15 -4.75 8.88 -4.07
N LEU A 16 -3.92 9.78 -4.61
CA LEU A 16 -2.51 9.90 -4.28
C LEU A 16 -2.29 10.33 -2.82
N LEU A 17 -3.04 11.33 -2.35
CA LEU A 17 -3.01 11.77 -0.95
C LEU A 17 -3.53 10.70 0.02
N MET A 18 -4.55 9.94 -0.39
CA MET A 18 -5.04 8.81 0.40
C MET A 18 -3.98 7.71 0.52
N GLY A 19 -3.20 7.46 -0.54
CA GLY A 19 -2.06 6.54 -0.53
C GLY A 19 -1.00 6.97 0.49
N LEU A 20 -0.62 8.25 0.45
CA LEU A 20 0.29 8.88 1.42
C LEU A 20 -0.20 8.72 2.87
N PHE A 21 -1.47 9.04 3.13
CA PHE A 21 -2.05 8.95 4.48
C PHE A 21 -2.13 7.51 4.99
N ALA A 22 -2.46 6.56 4.11
CA ALA A 22 -2.45 5.14 4.44
C ALA A 22 -1.04 4.68 4.82
N ALA A 23 -0.02 5.13 4.10
CA ALA A 23 1.37 4.78 4.38
C ALA A 23 1.86 5.36 5.72
N VAL A 24 1.49 6.61 6.06
CA VAL A 24 1.73 7.17 7.40
C VAL A 24 1.07 6.33 8.50
N SER A 25 -0.16 5.88 8.28
CA SER A 25 -0.90 5.07 9.25
C SER A 25 -0.21 3.72 9.49
N VAL A 26 0.31 3.12 8.42
CA VAL A 26 1.13 1.89 8.50
C VAL A 26 2.42 2.15 9.28
N LEU A 27 3.13 3.24 9.00
CA LEU A 27 4.34 3.61 9.72
C LEU A 27 4.08 3.74 11.23
N LEU A 28 3.08 4.52 11.64
CA LEU A 28 2.75 4.74 13.06
C LEU A 28 2.34 3.46 13.81
N LEU A 29 1.66 2.54 13.11
CA LEU A 29 1.30 1.23 13.67
C LEU A 29 2.51 0.28 13.74
N SER A 30 3.46 0.44 12.82
CA SER A 30 4.67 -0.37 12.72
C SER A 30 5.77 0.07 13.70
N GLU A 31 6.03 1.37 13.88
CA GLU A 31 7.03 1.89 14.83
C GLU A 31 6.72 1.50 16.28
N ASN A 32 5.43 1.48 16.64
CA ASN A 32 4.98 1.03 17.97
C ASN A 32 5.21 -0.48 18.23
N ARG A 33 5.38 -1.30 17.18
CA ARG A 33 5.59 -2.77 17.29
C ARG A 33 7.00 -3.21 16.93
N LEU A 34 7.70 -2.50 16.05
CA LEU A 34 9.06 -2.79 15.63
C LEU A 34 10.06 -2.56 16.77
N ASN A 35 9.87 -1.51 17.59
CA ASN A 35 10.67 -1.28 18.80
C ASN A 35 10.61 -2.42 19.83
N TYR A 36 9.56 -3.24 19.82
CA TYR A 36 9.41 -4.38 20.75
C TYR A 36 9.76 -5.74 20.14
N SER A 37 9.75 -5.88 18.81
CA SER A 37 9.88 -7.18 18.13
C SER A 37 11.21 -7.41 17.42
N ILE A 38 11.97 -6.35 17.09
CA ILE A 38 13.32 -6.45 16.51
C ILE A 38 14.31 -7.17 17.46
N ILE A 39 13.98 -7.28 18.75
CA ILE A 39 14.87 -7.83 19.79
C ILE A 39 14.85 -9.38 19.86
N THR A 40 13.95 -10.11 19.17
CA THR A 40 13.89 -11.59 19.27
C THR A 40 13.58 -12.30 17.94
N GLU A 41 13.96 -13.58 17.83
CA GLU A 41 13.99 -14.54 16.70
C GLU A 41 12.74 -14.68 15.77
N ASN A 42 11.83 -13.70 15.72
CA ASN A 42 10.55 -13.71 15.00
C ASN A 42 10.50 -12.80 13.75
N SER A 43 11.64 -12.44 13.14
CA SER A 43 11.72 -11.45 12.05
C SER A 43 10.78 -11.72 10.87
N LEU A 44 10.68 -12.97 10.39
CA LEU A 44 9.80 -13.36 9.29
C LEU A 44 8.31 -13.27 9.65
N ARG A 45 7.96 -13.63 10.88
CA ARG A 45 6.59 -13.55 11.39
C ARG A 45 6.17 -12.09 11.53
N THR A 46 7.05 -11.25 12.06
CA THR A 46 6.85 -9.81 12.16
C THR A 46 6.69 -9.19 10.78
N LEU A 47 7.54 -9.57 9.81
CA LEU A 47 7.44 -9.13 8.42
C LEU A 47 6.09 -9.49 7.79
N PHE A 48 5.64 -10.74 7.96
CA PHE A 48 4.33 -11.17 7.47
C PHE A 48 3.18 -10.38 8.10
N PHE A 49 3.22 -10.14 9.41
CA PHE A 49 2.21 -9.34 10.08
C PHE A 49 2.19 -7.88 9.62
N LEU A 50 3.36 -7.28 9.37
CA LEU A 50 3.44 -5.92 8.85
C LEU A 50 2.81 -5.83 7.46
N VAL A 51 3.15 -6.76 6.57
CA VAL A 51 2.53 -6.84 5.25
C VAL A 51 1.02 -7.04 5.35
N LEU A 52 0.57 -7.93 6.24
CA LEU A 52 -0.87 -8.15 6.44
C LEU A 52 -1.60 -6.89 6.91
N ILE A 53 -1.02 -6.14 7.86
CA ILE A 53 -1.57 -4.88 8.35
C ILE A 53 -1.62 -3.84 7.21
N GLU A 54 -0.53 -3.72 6.47
CA GLU A 54 -0.42 -2.78 5.36
C GLU A 54 -1.45 -3.05 4.28
N GLU A 55 -1.53 -4.28 3.77
CA GLU A 55 -2.50 -4.65 2.74
C GLU A 55 -3.95 -4.52 3.25
N THR A 56 -4.19 -4.77 4.55
CA THR A 56 -5.52 -4.57 5.15
C THR A 56 -5.92 -3.10 5.15
N ILE A 57 -5.01 -2.20 5.52
CA ILE A 57 -5.27 -0.75 5.53
C ILE A 57 -5.53 -0.26 4.11
N LYS A 58 -4.69 -0.65 3.14
CA LYS A 58 -4.89 -0.34 1.73
C LYS A 58 -6.26 -0.83 1.25
N LEU A 59 -6.64 -2.06 1.56
CA LEU A 59 -7.95 -2.62 1.18
C LEU A 59 -9.11 -1.82 1.77
N ILE A 60 -9.04 -1.44 3.05
CA ILE A 60 -10.09 -0.65 3.70
C ILE A 60 -10.29 0.68 2.96
N VAL A 61 -9.20 1.39 2.66
CA VAL A 61 -9.26 2.68 1.97
C VAL A 61 -9.84 2.53 0.56
N ILE A 62 -9.33 1.56 -0.21
CA ILE A 62 -9.81 1.27 -1.57
C ILE A 62 -11.28 0.87 -1.53
N PHE A 63 -11.70 0.03 -0.58
CA PHE A 63 -13.09 -0.40 -0.42
C PHE A 63 -14.04 0.76 -0.18
N PHE A 64 -13.71 1.65 0.76
CA PHE A 64 -14.55 2.82 1.02
C PHE A 64 -14.63 3.74 -0.18
N TRP A 65 -13.51 3.96 -0.90
CA TRP A 65 -13.52 4.72 -2.14
C TRP A 65 -14.46 4.12 -3.18
N THR A 66 -14.25 2.86 -3.54
CA THR A 66 -15.08 2.17 -4.55
C THR A 66 -16.56 2.18 -4.16
N LYS A 67 -16.86 2.04 -2.86
CA LYS A 67 -18.24 2.07 -2.33
C LYS A 67 -18.88 3.45 -2.43
N ILE A 68 -18.16 4.53 -2.12
CA ILE A 68 -18.67 5.91 -2.13
C ILE A 68 -18.97 6.36 -3.56
N PHE A 69 -18.04 6.11 -4.48
CA PHE A 69 -18.15 6.63 -5.86
C PHE A 69 -18.96 5.73 -6.79
N LYS A 70 -19.44 4.56 -6.31
CA LYS A 70 -20.20 3.57 -7.09
C LYS A 70 -19.58 3.30 -8.46
N GLU A 71 -18.26 3.36 -8.50
CA GLU A 71 -17.49 3.36 -9.72
C GLU A 71 -17.57 1.97 -10.38
N LYS A 72 -17.66 1.95 -11.72
CA LYS A 72 -17.56 0.68 -12.45
C LYS A 72 -16.15 0.14 -12.25
N VAL A 73 -15.95 -1.16 -12.38
CA VAL A 73 -14.63 -1.81 -12.25
C VAL A 73 -13.55 -1.12 -13.10
N SER A 74 -13.93 -0.56 -14.25
CA SER A 74 -13.06 0.23 -15.14
C SER A 74 -12.47 1.49 -14.50
N ASP A 75 -13.15 2.07 -13.51
CA ASP A 75 -12.77 3.33 -12.85
C ASP A 75 -11.96 3.07 -11.57
N VAL A 76 -12.02 1.83 -11.04
CA VAL A 76 -11.24 1.38 -9.87
C VAL A 76 -9.76 1.17 -10.20
N PHE A 77 -9.44 0.88 -11.46
CA PHE A 77 -8.05 0.68 -11.92
C PHE A 77 -7.21 1.96 -11.82
N PRO A 78 -7.62 3.12 -12.39
CA PRO A 78 -6.93 4.40 -12.18
C PRO A 78 -6.73 4.77 -10.71
N PHE A 79 -7.76 4.52 -9.88
CA PHE A 79 -7.66 4.76 -8.45
C PHE A 79 -6.58 3.90 -7.80
N GLY A 80 -6.61 2.58 -8.01
CA GLY A 80 -5.65 1.64 -7.44
C GLY A 80 -4.21 1.98 -7.84
N PHE A 81 -3.99 2.35 -9.10
CA PHE A 81 -2.69 2.79 -9.59
C PHE A 81 -2.18 4.05 -8.86
N LEU A 82 -3.00 5.11 -8.81
CA LEU A 82 -2.61 6.39 -8.19
C LEU A 82 -2.44 6.26 -6.68
N PHE A 83 -3.28 5.45 -6.03
CA PHE A 83 -3.18 5.13 -4.61
C PHE A 83 -1.86 4.39 -4.30
N GLY A 84 -1.48 3.41 -5.13
CA GLY A 84 -0.18 2.72 -5.02
C GLY A 84 1.00 3.65 -5.25
N LEU A 85 0.90 4.56 -6.22
CA LEU A 85 1.92 5.58 -6.46
C LEU A 85 2.10 6.52 -5.26
N GLY A 86 1.00 6.96 -4.64
CA GLY A 86 1.03 7.77 -3.43
C GLY A 86 1.67 7.06 -2.25
N PHE A 87 1.37 5.76 -2.07
CA PHE A 87 1.97 4.93 -1.04
C PHE A 87 3.50 4.83 -1.24
N TRP A 88 3.94 4.50 -2.45
CA TRP A 88 5.34 4.43 -2.81
C TRP A 88 6.08 5.76 -2.61
N LEU A 89 5.48 6.89 -3.03
CA LEU A 89 6.09 8.22 -2.87
C LEU A 89 6.40 8.54 -1.39
N PHE A 90 5.51 8.13 -0.48
CA PHE A 90 5.75 8.30 0.95
C PHE A 90 6.92 7.43 1.42
N GLU A 91 6.91 6.15 1.06
CA GLU A 91 7.94 5.19 1.50
C GLU A 91 9.34 5.57 0.99
N VAL A 92 9.44 5.97 -0.28
CA VAL A 92 10.68 6.53 -0.84
C VAL A 92 11.06 7.84 -0.17
N GLY A 93 10.08 8.69 0.14
CA GLY A 93 10.30 9.91 0.90
C GLY A 93 10.96 9.64 2.25
N LEU A 94 10.49 8.64 3.00
CA LEU A 94 11.09 8.22 4.27
C LEU A 94 12.51 7.68 4.13
N ILE A 95 12.76 6.84 3.11
CA ILE A 95 14.12 6.32 2.83
C ILE A 95 15.08 7.47 2.48
N SER A 96 14.57 8.48 1.77
CA SER A 96 15.37 9.62 1.32
C SER A 96 15.59 10.66 2.42
N LEU A 97 14.73 10.71 3.44
CA LEU A 97 14.90 11.56 4.61
C LEU A 97 16.00 10.98 5.49
N ARG A 98 17.14 11.68 5.56
CA ARG A 98 18.26 11.37 6.45
C ARG A 98 18.17 12.24 7.70
N ILE A 99 18.23 11.62 8.87
CA ILE A 99 18.47 12.30 10.14
C ILE A 99 19.88 11.89 10.57
N ASP A 100 20.78 12.86 10.76
CA ASP A 100 22.17 12.66 11.18
C ASP A 100 23.03 11.74 10.27
N GLY A 101 22.79 11.81 8.95
CA GLY A 101 23.59 11.08 7.95
C GLY A 101 23.20 9.61 7.76
N GLN A 102 22.34 9.07 8.62
CA GLN A 102 21.70 7.76 8.46
C GLN A 102 20.28 7.96 7.91
N SER A 103 19.86 7.09 6.97
CA SER A 103 18.47 7.07 6.54
C SER A 103 17.57 6.64 7.70
N ILE A 104 16.37 7.21 7.80
CA ILE A 104 15.38 6.82 8.84
C ILE A 104 15.04 5.31 8.71
N ILE A 105 15.20 4.76 7.51
CA ILE A 105 15.05 3.34 7.17
C ILE A 105 16.32 2.87 6.42
N SER A 106 17.06 1.89 6.93
CA SER A 106 18.37 1.44 6.41
C SER A 106 18.29 0.51 5.19
N TRP A 107 17.40 0.80 4.24
CA TRP A 107 17.15 -0.08 3.08
C TRP A 107 18.11 0.30 1.93
N GLU A 108 19.41 0.18 2.17
CA GLU A 108 20.46 0.59 1.23
C GLU A 108 20.53 -0.27 -0.05
N ASN A 109 19.90 -1.45 -0.05
CA ASN A 109 19.89 -2.39 -1.18
C ASN A 109 18.62 -2.32 -2.06
N PHE A 110 17.71 -1.38 -1.80
CA PHE A 110 16.41 -1.37 -2.45
C PHE A 110 16.38 -0.66 -3.79
N SER A 111 15.94 -1.37 -4.83
CA SER A 111 15.60 -0.73 -6.10
C SER A 111 14.24 -0.04 -6.00
N LEU A 112 14.26 1.29 -5.96
CA LEU A 112 13.08 2.17 -5.95
C LEU A 112 12.02 1.75 -6.99
N LEU A 113 12.46 1.27 -8.15
CA LEU A 113 11.60 0.82 -9.23
C LEU A 113 10.84 -0.47 -8.88
N TYR A 114 11.49 -1.42 -8.21
CA TYR A 114 10.82 -2.66 -7.81
C TYR A 114 9.80 -2.41 -6.70
N THR A 115 10.09 -1.52 -5.74
CA THR A 115 9.14 -1.12 -4.69
C THR A 115 7.91 -0.48 -5.33
N LEU A 116 8.10 0.40 -6.31
CA LEU A 116 7.00 1.00 -7.08
C LEU A 116 6.11 -0.08 -7.74
N ILE A 117 6.73 -1.05 -8.43
CA ILE A 117 6.01 -2.14 -9.09
C ILE A 117 5.19 -2.92 -8.06
N VAL A 118 5.74 -3.18 -6.88
CA VAL A 118 5.06 -3.93 -5.82
C VAL A 118 3.86 -3.18 -5.27
N HIS A 119 3.99 -1.90 -4.92
CA HIS A 119 2.84 -1.14 -4.42
C HIS A 119 1.76 -0.99 -5.48
N ILE A 120 2.11 -0.70 -6.74
CA ILE A 120 1.10 -0.61 -7.80
C ILE A 120 0.43 -1.97 -8.02
N SER A 121 1.18 -3.06 -8.09
CA SER A 121 0.61 -4.39 -8.37
C SER A 121 -0.32 -4.84 -7.24
N THR A 122 0.10 -4.64 -5.99
CA THR A 122 -0.69 -4.99 -4.80
C THR A 122 -1.96 -4.14 -4.71
N THR A 123 -1.89 -2.82 -4.92
CA THR A 123 -3.08 -1.98 -4.88
C THR A 123 -4.07 -2.27 -6.01
N LEU A 124 -3.60 -2.70 -7.18
CA LEU A 124 -4.47 -3.19 -8.27
C LEU A 124 -5.19 -4.50 -7.89
N LEU A 125 -4.50 -5.44 -7.24
CA LEU A 125 -5.13 -6.64 -6.70
C LEU A 125 -6.17 -6.31 -5.62
N LEU A 126 -5.88 -5.34 -4.76
CA LEU A 126 -6.81 -4.88 -3.73
C LEU A 126 -8.01 -4.12 -4.31
N ALA A 127 -7.84 -3.40 -5.42
CA ALA A 127 -8.94 -2.82 -6.20
C ALA A 127 -9.89 -3.91 -6.71
N GLU A 128 -9.36 -5.01 -7.27
CA GLU A 128 -10.18 -6.16 -7.64
C GLU A 128 -10.86 -6.80 -6.42
N ALA A 129 -10.13 -7.00 -5.31
CA ALA A 129 -10.69 -7.52 -4.07
C ALA A 129 -11.88 -6.67 -3.58
N SER A 130 -11.72 -5.34 -3.57
CA SER A 130 -12.78 -4.37 -3.24
C SER A 130 -14.00 -4.52 -4.15
N SER A 131 -13.80 -4.59 -5.46
CA SER A 131 -14.86 -4.81 -6.45
C SER A 131 -15.63 -6.12 -6.18
N LYS A 132 -14.92 -7.20 -5.82
CA LYS A 132 -15.55 -8.48 -5.47
C LYS A 132 -16.30 -8.43 -4.13
N LEU A 133 -15.82 -7.65 -3.15
CA LEU A 133 -16.56 -7.41 -1.90
C LEU A 133 -17.89 -6.68 -2.16
N ILE A 134 -17.89 -5.66 -3.03
CA ILE A 134 -19.09 -4.88 -3.38
C ILE A 134 -20.12 -5.75 -4.12
N SER A 135 -19.65 -6.61 -5.03
CA SER A 135 -20.49 -7.60 -5.73
C SER A 135 -20.84 -8.83 -4.88
N LYS A 136 -20.46 -8.84 -3.59
CA LYS A 136 -20.71 -9.91 -2.61
C LYS A 136 -20.09 -11.27 -2.95
N ASN A 137 -19.11 -11.33 -3.86
CA ASN A 137 -18.32 -12.53 -4.13
C ASN A 137 -17.14 -12.63 -3.14
N LYS A 138 -17.42 -13.13 -1.93
CA LYS A 138 -16.45 -13.17 -0.82
C LYS A 138 -15.24 -14.05 -1.11
N HIS A 139 -15.42 -15.20 -1.76
CA HIS A 139 -14.32 -16.12 -2.02
C HIS A 139 -13.29 -15.50 -2.97
N LEU A 140 -13.76 -14.85 -4.03
CA LEU A 140 -12.88 -14.21 -5.00
C LEU A 140 -12.22 -12.95 -4.42
N ALA A 141 -12.93 -12.20 -3.56
CA ALA A 141 -12.33 -11.10 -2.81
C ALA A 141 -11.17 -11.55 -1.92
N ILE A 142 -11.38 -12.62 -1.14
CA ILE A 142 -10.34 -13.20 -0.27
C ILE A 142 -9.16 -13.68 -1.11
N PHE A 143 -9.41 -14.32 -2.26
CA PHE A 143 -8.37 -14.76 -3.17
C PHE A 143 -7.46 -13.60 -3.63
N TYR A 144 -8.04 -12.51 -4.16
CA TYR A 144 -7.26 -11.35 -4.59
C TYR A 144 -6.52 -10.66 -3.44
N PHE A 145 -7.15 -10.56 -2.26
CA PHE A 145 -6.49 -10.02 -1.07
C PHE A 145 -5.29 -10.87 -0.65
N MET A 146 -5.44 -12.20 -0.56
CA MET A 146 -4.35 -13.10 -0.19
C MET A 146 -3.23 -13.09 -1.23
N LEU A 147 -3.56 -12.94 -2.52
CA LEU A 147 -2.57 -12.80 -3.58
C LEU A 147 -1.73 -11.53 -3.40
N ALA A 148 -2.36 -10.40 -3.04
CA ALA A 148 -1.64 -9.17 -2.72
C ALA A 148 -0.69 -9.34 -1.51
N VAL A 149 -1.19 -9.94 -0.43
CA VAL A 149 -0.39 -10.23 0.78
C VAL A 149 0.80 -11.11 0.48
N VAL A 150 0.62 -12.21 -0.25
CA VAL A 150 1.71 -13.15 -0.58
C VAL A 150 2.73 -12.49 -1.50
N PHE A 151 2.28 -11.73 -2.51
CA PHE A 151 3.17 -11.05 -3.44
C PHE A 151 4.03 -10.00 -2.74
N HIS A 152 3.42 -9.17 -1.88
CA HIS A 152 4.14 -8.18 -1.10
C HIS A 152 5.09 -8.83 -0.08
N PHE A 153 4.63 -9.87 0.63
CA PHE A 153 5.48 -10.59 1.58
C PHE A 153 6.69 -11.22 0.91
N TYR A 154 6.50 -11.87 -0.24
CA TYR A 154 7.59 -12.45 -1.02
C TYR A 154 8.63 -11.39 -1.40
N TYR A 155 8.19 -10.20 -1.80
CA TYR A 155 9.09 -9.11 -2.12
C TYR A 155 9.93 -8.66 -0.93
N ASN A 156 9.29 -8.38 0.21
CA ASN A 156 9.99 -7.98 1.43
C ASN A 156 10.91 -9.09 1.94
N TYR A 157 10.53 -10.35 1.77
CA TYR A 157 11.35 -11.51 2.11
C TYR A 157 12.62 -11.60 1.25
N GLN A 158 12.49 -11.44 -0.07
CA GLN A 158 13.65 -11.44 -0.98
C GLN A 158 14.66 -10.37 -0.60
N ALA A 159 14.18 -9.21 -0.19
CA ALA A 159 15.06 -8.14 0.21
C ALA A 159 15.64 -8.28 1.62
N PHE A 160 15.05 -9.13 2.47
CA PHE A 160 15.58 -9.44 3.80
C PHE A 160 16.74 -10.46 3.75
N ILE A 161 16.85 -11.26 2.68
CA ILE A 161 17.88 -12.32 2.55
C ILE A 161 19.14 -11.86 1.80
N GLN A 162 19.05 -10.78 1.02
CA GLN A 162 20.18 -10.20 0.28
C GLN A 162 21.08 -9.36 1.20
#